data_AF-A0A6A4I586-F1
#
_entry.id   AF-A0A6A4I586-F1
#
_cell.length_a   1.000
_cell.length_b   1.000
_cell.length_c   1.000
_cell.angle_alpha   90.00
_cell.angle_beta   90.00
_cell.angle_gamma   90.00
#
_symmetry.space_group_name_H-M   'P 1'
#
loop_
_entity.id
_entity.type
_entity.pdbx_description
1 polymer ?
#
loop_
_entity_poly.entity_id
_entity_poly.type
_entity_poly.pdbx_seq_one_letter_code
_entity_poly.pdbx_strand_id
1 'polypeptide(L)'
;MNQWSMEHLLLECEASGQARVWQLAEEPWSQKETGWISPDFGTILGCALIIIKDSEGKHKTRDSRLYRMLVSESTHLIWKMRCDRVTTSLG
;
A
#
# COMPACT_ATOMS: atom_id res chain seq x y z
N MET A 1 20.44 3.64 11.18
CA MET A 1 19.75 3.21 9.95
C MET A 1 19.09 1.88 10.28
N ASN A 2 17.79 1.90 10.54
CA ASN A 2 17.12 0.80 11.25
C ASN A 2 16.64 -0.24 10.24
N GLN A 3 17.46 -1.26 10.06
CA GLN A 3 17.22 -2.50 9.30
C GLN A 3 15.91 -3.27 9.62
N TRP A 4 15.04 -2.78 10.53
CA TRP A 4 13.85 -3.48 11.02
C TRP A 4 12.62 -2.58 11.29
N SER A 5 12.52 -1.39 10.69
CA SER A 5 11.31 -0.56 10.86
C SER A 5 10.15 -1.04 9.98
N MET A 6 8.91 -0.77 10.40
CA MET A 6 7.73 -1.05 9.56
C MET A 6 7.78 -0.25 8.26
N GLU A 7 8.20 1.00 8.33
CA GLU A 7 8.36 1.88 7.16
C GLU A 7 9.34 1.28 6.14
N HIS A 8 10.54 0.88 6.59
CA HIS A 8 11.51 0.22 5.73
C HIS A 8 10.92 -1.05 5.11
N LEU A 9 10.26 -1.89 5.93
CA LEU A 9 9.66 -3.13 5.44
C LEU A 9 8.61 -2.91 4.34
N LEU A 10 7.76 -1.91 4.55
CA LEU A 10 6.60 -1.62 3.71
C LEU A 10 6.96 -0.83 2.45
N LEU A 11 8.04 -0.05 2.45
CA LEU A 11 8.33 0.92 1.38
C LEU A 11 9.72 0.76 0.73
N GLU A 12 10.68 0.15 1.41
CA GLU A 12 12.10 0.19 1.00
C GLU A 12 12.72 -1.20 0.83
N CYS A 13 12.29 -2.18 1.63
CA CYS A 13 12.93 -3.48 1.73
C CYS A 13 12.71 -4.31 0.47
N GLU A 14 13.71 -4.43 -0.41
CA GLU A 14 13.62 -5.29 -1.60
C GLU A 14 13.35 -6.75 -1.23
N ALA A 15 13.97 -7.22 -0.14
CA ALA A 15 13.79 -8.55 0.37
C ALA A 15 12.36 -8.84 0.84
N SER A 16 11.47 -7.85 1.05
CA SER A 16 10.07 -8.14 1.42
C SER A 16 9.20 -8.47 0.21
N GLY A 17 9.60 -8.09 -1.00
CA GLY A 17 8.77 -8.14 -2.21
C GLY A 17 7.74 -7.00 -2.28
N GLN A 18 7.85 -5.99 -1.42
CA GLN A 18 6.89 -4.88 -1.34
C GLN A 18 6.68 -4.13 -2.66
N ALA A 19 7.76 -3.90 -3.42
CA ALA A 19 7.67 -3.21 -4.70
C ALA A 19 6.71 -3.90 -5.69
N ARG A 20 6.74 -5.24 -5.74
CA ARG A 20 5.82 -6.00 -6.62
C ARG A 20 4.38 -5.93 -6.13
N VAL A 21 4.15 -5.94 -4.82
CA VAL A 21 2.81 -5.79 -4.25
C VAL A 21 2.25 -4.41 -4.58
N TRP A 22 3.03 -3.33 -4.42
CA TRP A 22 2.56 -1.99 -4.76
C TRP A 22 2.31 -1.80 -6.25
N GLN A 23 3.13 -2.40 -7.11
CA GLN A 23 2.87 -2.42 -8.54
C GLN A 23 1.53 -3.10 -8.87
N LEU A 24 1.26 -4.27 -8.26
CA LEU A 24 -0.02 -4.97 -8.42
C LEU A 24 -1.20 -4.17 -7.83
N ALA A 25 -0.97 -3.38 -6.79
CA ALA A 25 -1.99 -2.51 -6.20
C ALA A 25 -2.32 -1.31 -7.10
N GLU A 26 -1.34 -0.78 -7.83
CA GLU A 26 -1.51 0.31 -8.79
C GLU A 26 -2.26 -0.13 -10.06
N GLU A 27 -2.08 -1.38 -10.51
CA GLU A 27 -2.71 -1.91 -11.73
C GLU A 27 -4.24 -1.70 -11.77
N PRO A 28 -5.03 -2.07 -10.74
CA PRO A 28 -6.47 -1.76 -10.67
C PRO A 28 -6.80 -0.28 -10.69
N TRP A 29 -5.87 0.59 -10.31
CA TRP A 29 -6.03 2.04 -10.28
C TRP A 29 -5.74 2.70 -11.63
N SER A 30 -4.95 2.08 -12.49
CA SER A 30 -4.54 2.61 -13.81
C SER A 30 -5.70 3.07 -14.71
N GLN A 31 -6.90 2.53 -14.49
CA GLN A 31 -8.11 2.84 -15.26
C GLN A 31 -8.88 4.07 -14.72
N LYS A 32 -8.37 4.74 -13.68
CA LYS A 32 -9.01 5.88 -13.02
C LYS A 32 -8.47 7.19 -13.56
N GLU A 33 -9.36 8.16 -13.77
CA GLU A 33 -9.01 9.54 -14.11
C GLU A 33 -8.26 10.26 -12.98
N THR A 34 -8.44 9.78 -11.74
CA THR A 34 -7.73 10.28 -10.56
C THR A 34 -6.36 9.62 -10.50
N GLY A 35 -5.29 10.41 -10.41
CA GLY A 35 -3.92 9.89 -10.28
C GLY A 35 -3.77 8.91 -9.12
N TRP A 36 -2.91 7.91 -9.30
CA TRP A 36 -2.52 7.00 -8.22
C TRP A 36 -1.75 7.76 -7.15
N ILE A 37 -2.21 7.66 -5.90
CA ILE A 37 -1.48 8.20 -4.76
C ILE A 37 -0.53 7.11 -4.29
N SER A 38 0.70 7.15 -4.80
CA SER A 38 1.74 6.21 -4.40
C SER A 38 1.84 6.13 -2.87
N PRO A 39 1.78 4.92 -2.29
CA PRO A 39 1.87 4.77 -0.85
C PRO A 39 3.19 5.30 -0.29
N ASP A 40 3.07 6.04 0.78
CA ASP A 40 4.11 6.45 1.72
C ASP A 40 3.67 6.05 3.13
N PHE A 41 4.49 6.33 4.14
CA PHE A 41 4.17 5.86 5.49
C PHE A 41 2.91 6.54 6.05
N GLY A 42 2.69 7.82 5.75
CA GLY A 42 1.52 8.57 6.20
C GLY A 42 0.21 8.11 5.56
N THR A 43 0.23 7.86 4.25
CA THR A 43 -0.92 7.38 3.48
C THR A 43 -1.26 5.93 3.82
N ILE A 44 -0.28 5.09 4.16
CA ILE A 44 -0.52 3.74 4.71
C ILE A 44 -1.26 3.83 6.05
N LEU A 45 -0.72 4.60 7.00
CA LEU A 45 -1.32 4.76 8.33
C LEU A 45 -2.70 5.44 8.26
N GLY A 46 -2.86 6.39 7.35
CA GLY A 46 -4.05 7.19 7.15
C GLY A 46 -5.00 6.70 6.06
N CYS A 47 -4.79 5.51 5.47
CA CYS A 47 -5.52 5.08 4.26
C CYS A 47 -7.04 5.08 4.44
N ALA A 48 -7.53 4.82 5.65
CA ALA A 48 -8.95 4.83 5.98
C ALA A 48 -9.58 6.24 5.98
N LEU A 49 -8.75 7.29 6.06
CA LEU A 49 -9.15 8.69 6.12
C LEU A 49 -8.99 9.43 4.78
N ILE A 50 -8.38 8.80 3.77
CA ILE A 50 -8.12 9.44 2.48
C ILE A 50 -9.42 9.61 1.69
N ILE A 51 -9.64 10.85 1.23
CA ILE A 51 -10.79 11.26 0.44
C ILE A 51 -10.29 11.63 -0.96
N ILE A 52 -10.64 10.81 -1.94
CA ILE A 52 -10.35 11.07 -3.36
C ILE A 52 -11.43 11.99 -3.92
N LYS A 53 -11.02 13.07 -4.56
CA LYS A 53 -11.88 14.05 -5.21
C LYS A 53 -11.63 14.07 -6.72
N ASP A 54 -12.64 14.43 -7.51
CA ASP A 54 -12.46 14.74 -8.92
C ASP A 54 -11.88 16.16 -9.12
N SER A 55 -11.71 16.56 -10.39
CA SER A 55 -11.22 17.89 -10.78
C SER A 55 -12.12 19.04 -10.31
N GLU A 56 -13.40 18.77 -10.03
CA GLU A 56 -14.35 19.76 -9.51
C GLU A 56 -14.39 19.78 -7.97
N GLY A 57 -13.58 18.94 -7.31
CA GLY A 57 -13.49 18.85 -5.85
C GLY A 57 -14.59 17.98 -5.22
N LYS A 58 -15.41 17.29 -6.02
CA LYS A 58 -16.48 16.42 -5.54
C LYS A 58 -15.91 15.07 -5.09
N HIS A 59 -16.43 14.56 -3.97
CA HIS A 59 -15.98 13.30 -3.39
C HIS A 59 -16.33 12.10 -4.29
N LYS A 60 -15.30 11.34 -4.68
CA LYS A 60 -15.45 10.05 -5.35
C LYS A 60 -15.40 8.93 -4.30
N THR A 61 -16.57 8.61 -3.73
CA THR A 61 -16.69 7.59 -2.66
C THR A 61 -16.16 6.22 -3.10
N ARG A 62 -16.45 5.80 -4.34
CA ARG A 62 -15.96 4.52 -4.89
C ARG A 62 -14.44 4.46 -4.98
N ASP A 63 -13.82 5.55 -5.44
CA ASP A 63 -12.37 5.61 -5.60
C ASP A 63 -11.70 5.67 -4.23
N SER A 64 -12.24 6.46 -3.28
CA SER A 64 -11.75 6.48 -1.89
C SER A 64 -11.81 5.09 -1.23
N ARG A 65 -12.92 4.35 -1.43
CA ARG A 65 -13.06 2.99 -0.91
C ARG A 65 -12.08 2.03 -1.58
N LEU A 66 -11.91 2.13 -2.90
CA LEU A 66 -10.95 1.31 -3.62
C LEU A 66 -9.53 1.55 -3.12
N TYR A 67 -9.14 2.82 -2.94
CA TYR A 67 -7.82 3.19 -2.45
C TYR A 67 -7.57 2.57 -1.08
N ARG A 68 -8.52 2.74 -0.15
CA ARG A 68 -8.46 2.14 1.19
C ARG A 68 -8.22 0.63 1.12
N MET A 69 -8.98 -0.10 0.30
CA MET A 69 -8.84 -1.55 0.16
C MET A 69 -7.46 -1.92 -0.39
N LEU A 70 -7.03 -1.29 -1.49
CA LEU A 70 -5.75 -1.59 -2.13
C LEU A 70 -4.60 -1.36 -1.15
N VAL A 71 -4.59 -0.24 -0.44
CA VAL A 71 -3.52 0.09 0.51
C VAL A 71 -3.55 -0.82 1.73
N SER A 72 -4.72 -1.07 2.34
CA SER A 72 -4.80 -1.90 3.54
C SER A 72 -4.45 -3.37 3.28
N GLU A 73 -4.97 -3.95 2.18
CA GLU A 73 -4.71 -5.35 1.83
C GLU A 73 -3.26 -5.56 1.39
N SER A 74 -2.69 -4.62 0.63
CA SER A 74 -1.28 -4.67 0.22
C SER A 74 -0.34 -4.59 1.43
N THR A 75 -0.62 -3.68 2.36
CA THR A 75 0.14 -3.55 3.61
C THR A 75 0.10 -4.85 4.41
N HIS A 76 -1.09 -5.45 4.54
CA HIS A 76 -1.26 -6.73 5.23
C HIS A 76 -0.49 -7.86 4.54
N LEU A 77 -0.55 -7.94 3.21
CA LEU A 77 0.15 -8.95 2.41
C LEU A 77 1.67 -8.82 2.57
N ILE A 78 2.22 -7.61 2.48
CA ILE A 78 3.67 -7.36 2.67
C ILE A 78 4.10 -7.83 4.07
N TRP A 79 3.32 -7.46 5.09
CA TRP A 79 3.59 -7.88 6.46
C TRP A 79 3.59 -9.41 6.61
N LYS A 80 2.57 -10.07 6.04
CA LYS A 80 2.43 -11.52 6.08
C LYS A 80 3.60 -12.23 5.40
N MET A 81 3.96 -11.82 4.18
CA MET A 81 5.10 -12.39 3.46
C MET A 81 6.41 -12.28 4.23
N ARG A 82 6.61 -11.19 4.98
CA ARG A 82 7.77 -11.06 5.87
C ARG A 82 7.73 -12.07 7.01
N CYS A 83 6.58 -12.23 7.67
CA CYS A 83 6.45 -13.18 8.77
C CYS A 83 6.66 -14.63 8.31
N ASP A 84 6.17 -14.98 7.11
CA ASP A 84 6.35 -16.30 6.54
C ASP A 84 7.84 -16.59 6.27
N ARG A 85 8.59 -15.63 5.72
CA ARG A 85 10.05 -15.75 5.52
C ARG A 85 10.81 -15.95 6.83
N VAL A 86 10.45 -15.21 7.89
CA VAL A 86 11.05 -15.39 9.22
C VAL A 86 10.81 -16.81 9.74
N THR A 87 9.60 -17.34 9.53
CA THR A 87 9.25 -18.70 9.96
C THR A 87 10.06 -19.75 9.20
N THR A 88 10.21 -19.62 7.88
CA THR A 88 11.04 -20.53 7.07
C THR A 88 12.52 -20.47 7.44
N SER A 89 13.04 -19.32 7.89
CA SER A 89 14.45 -19.20 8.32
C SER A 89 14.78 -19.80 9.69
N LEU A 90 13.77 -20.23 10.45
CA LEU A 90 13.90 -20.75 11.82
C LEU A 90 13.64 -22.27 11.94
N GLY A 91 13.32 -22.96 10.83
CA GLY A 91 13.14 -24.41 10.77
C GLY A 91 14.20 -25.06 9.91
#